data_AF-C5BWZ7-F1
#
_entry.id   AF-C5BWZ7-F1
#
_cell.length_a   1.000
_cell.length_b   1.000
_cell.length_c   1.000
_cell.angle_alpha   90.00
_cell.angle_beta   90.00
_cell.angle_gamma   90.00
#
_symmetry.space_group_name_H-M   'P 1'
#
loop_
_entity.id
_entity.type
_entity.pdbx_description
1 polymer ?
#
loop_
_entity_poly.entity_id
_entity_poly.type
_entity_poly.pdbx_seq_one_letter_code
_entity_poly.pdbx_strand_id
1 'polypeptide(L)'
;MTYEVAMEALAEEAVLWYEVANGLRSAANSVNGLGVVERAFTFLGDGFDQQYEQVRTRIHDLLVDGANTVQGASEELRYVHATYASTDEAAKARLDGQWNWE
;
A
#
# COMPACT_ATOMS: atom_id res chain seq x y z
N MET A 1 -8.03 25.63 -8.36
CA MET A 1 -8.41 24.47 -7.54
C MET A 1 -8.62 24.96 -6.12
N THR A 2 -9.76 24.67 -5.51
CA THR A 2 -10.01 24.98 -4.10
C THR A 2 -9.26 23.97 -3.22
N TYR A 3 -8.95 24.35 -1.98
CA TYR A 3 -8.24 23.52 -1.01
C TYR A 3 -8.97 22.19 -0.74
N GLU A 4 -10.30 22.20 -0.63
CA GLU A 4 -11.12 21.00 -0.46
C GLU A 4 -10.94 20.00 -1.61
N VAL A 5 -10.92 20.48 -2.85
CA VAL A 5 -10.70 19.62 -4.04
C VAL A 5 -9.31 18.98 -4.01
N ALA A 6 -8.29 19.67 -3.50
CA ALA A 6 -6.95 19.10 -3.36
C ALA A 6 -6.89 18.03 -2.25
N MET A 7 -7.62 18.21 -1.14
CA MET A 7 -7.69 17.22 -0.05
C MET A 7 -8.47 15.97 -0.47
N GLU A 8 -9.59 16.15 -1.15
CA GLU A 8 -10.37 15.04 -1.71
C GLU A 8 -9.54 14.21 -2.69
N ALA A 9 -8.78 14.87 -3.58
CA ALA A 9 -7.87 14.19 -4.49
C ALA A 9 -6.77 13.37 -3.75
N LEU A 10 -6.20 13.89 -2.66
CA LEU A 10 -5.23 13.13 -1.84
C LEU A 10 -5.87 11.92 -1.16
N ALA A 11 -7.11 12.05 -0.71
CA ALA A 11 -7.84 10.94 -0.09
C ALA A 11 -8.14 9.83 -1.11
N GLU A 12 -8.59 10.20 -2.32
CA GLU A 12 -8.80 9.27 -3.42
C GLU A 12 -7.50 8.58 -3.84
N GLU A 13 -6.41 9.35 -3.99
CA GLU A 13 -5.11 8.80 -4.35
C GLU A 13 -4.59 7.82 -3.27
N ALA A 14 -4.80 8.12 -2.00
CA ALA A 14 -4.46 7.21 -0.91
C ALA A 14 -5.23 5.88 -1.01
N VAL A 15 -6.49 5.90 -1.42
CA VAL A 15 -7.28 4.67 -1.66
C VAL A 15 -6.70 3.88 -2.82
N LEU A 16 -6.36 4.54 -3.94
CA LEU A 16 -5.76 3.87 -5.09
C LEU A 16 -4.44 3.17 -4.73
N TRP A 17 -3.56 3.85 -3.99
CA TRP A 17 -2.31 3.23 -3.53
C TRP A 17 -2.58 2.04 -2.60
N TYR A 18 -3.57 2.12 -1.72
CA TYR A 18 -3.97 0.99 -0.87
C TYR A 18 -4.46 -0.21 -1.70
N GLU A 19 -5.24 0.03 -2.74
CA GLU A 19 -5.70 -1.03 -3.65
C GLU A 19 -4.55 -1.68 -4.42
N VAL A 20 -3.58 -0.89 -4.90
CA VAL A 20 -2.36 -1.41 -5.53
C VAL A 20 -1.58 -2.29 -4.56
N ALA A 21 -1.40 -1.87 -3.31
CA ALA A 21 -0.74 -2.68 -2.29
C ALA A 21 -1.46 -4.04 -2.07
N ASN A 22 -2.80 -4.03 -2.05
CA ASN A 22 -3.58 -5.27 -1.94
C ASN A 22 -3.45 -6.17 -3.18
N GLY A 23 -3.42 -5.59 -4.38
CA GLY A 23 -3.16 -6.32 -5.62
C GLY A 23 -1.80 -7.02 -5.60
N LEU A 24 -0.76 -6.32 -5.16
CA LEU A 24 0.58 -6.88 -5.01
C LEU A 24 0.64 -8.01 -3.98
N ARG A 25 -0.06 -7.88 -2.84
CA ARG A 25 -0.20 -8.97 -1.86
C ARG A 25 -0.92 -10.18 -2.40
N SER A 26 -1.99 -9.98 -3.17
CA SER A 26 -2.72 -11.07 -3.82
C SER A 26 -1.83 -11.82 -4.81
N ALA A 27 -1.03 -11.09 -5.59
CA ALA A 27 -0.03 -11.67 -6.49
C ALA A 27 1.04 -12.44 -5.71
N ALA A 28 1.56 -11.89 -4.61
CA ALA A 28 2.52 -12.56 -3.74
C ALA A 28 1.96 -13.89 -3.20
N ASN A 29 0.72 -13.87 -2.69
CA ASN A 29 0.05 -15.09 -2.21
C ASN A 29 -0.11 -16.13 -3.32
N SER A 30 -0.42 -15.69 -4.54
CA SER A 30 -0.54 -16.58 -5.69
C SER A 30 0.81 -17.22 -6.03
N VAL A 31 1.91 -16.45 -6.06
CA VAL A 31 3.29 -16.95 -6.26
C VAL A 31 3.70 -17.90 -5.13
N ASN A 32 3.32 -17.61 -3.89
CA ASN A 32 3.57 -18.50 -2.77
C ASN A 32 2.79 -19.83 -2.89
N GLY A 33 1.63 -19.82 -3.54
CA GLY A 33 0.85 -21.01 -3.87
C GLY A 33 1.46 -21.88 -4.98
N LEU A 34 2.41 -21.37 -5.76
CA LEU A 34 3.08 -22.11 -6.83
C LEU A 34 4.22 -23.03 -6.33
N GLY A 35 4.42 -23.14 -5.02
CA GLY A 35 5.43 -24.05 -4.47
C GLY A 35 5.19 -25.48 -4.92
N VAL A 36 6.23 -26.13 -5.44
CA VAL A 36 6.14 -27.49 -5.99
C VAL A 36 6.85 -28.46 -5.06
N VAL A 37 6.29 -29.67 -4.96
CA VAL A 37 6.94 -30.76 -4.22
C VAL A 37 8.17 -31.20 -5.01
N GLU A 38 9.30 -31.48 -4.36
CA GLU A 38 10.58 -31.90 -4.96
C GLU A 38 10.41 -33.01 -6.03
N ARG A 39 9.44 -33.92 -5.83
CA ARG A 39 9.11 -35.00 -6.77
C ARG A 39 8.50 -34.53 -8.11
N ALA A 40 8.10 -33.27 -8.23
CA ALA A 40 7.58 -32.70 -9.47
C ALA A 40 8.67 -32.53 -10.54
N PHE A 41 9.95 -32.52 -10.15
CA PHE A 41 11.07 -32.24 -11.04
C PHE A 41 12.02 -33.42 -11.26
N THR A 42 11.60 -34.64 -10.91
CA THR A 42 12.43 -35.86 -11.04
C THR A 42 12.95 -36.14 -12.45
N PHE A 43 12.36 -35.51 -13.48
CA PHE A 43 12.75 -35.65 -14.88
C PHE A 43 13.73 -34.57 -15.38
N LEU A 44 14.00 -33.52 -14.60
CA LEU A 44 14.85 -32.37 -15.01
C LEU A 44 16.27 -32.43 -14.45
N GLY A 45 16.57 -33.45 -13.64
CA GLY A 45 17.86 -33.61 -12.96
C GLY A 45 17.92 -32.91 -11.61
N ASP A 46 18.97 -33.22 -10.84
CA ASP A 46 19.16 -32.72 -9.48
C ASP A 46 19.33 -31.19 -9.46
N GLY A 47 18.66 -30.53 -8.52
CA GLY A 47 18.83 -29.10 -8.22
C GLY A 47 17.94 -28.13 -9.02
N PHE A 48 17.15 -28.61 -9.98
CA PHE A 48 16.16 -27.76 -10.68
C PHE A 48 15.06 -27.28 -9.73
N ASP A 49 14.62 -28.15 -8.82
CA ASP A 49 13.70 -27.84 -7.74
C ASP A 49 14.19 -26.66 -6.89
N GLN A 50 15.48 -26.67 -6.52
CA GLN A 50 16.09 -25.60 -5.73
C GLN A 50 16.15 -24.29 -6.51
N GLN A 51 16.50 -24.32 -7.80
CA GLN A 51 16.53 -23.12 -8.64
C GLN A 51 15.13 -22.52 -8.83
N TYR A 52 14.13 -23.38 -9.06
CA TYR A 52 12.73 -22.96 -9.16
C TYR A 52 12.28 -22.27 -7.86
N GLU A 53 12.53 -22.91 -6.72
CA GLU A 53 12.15 -22.36 -5.42
C GLU A 53 12.88 -21.04 -5.13
N GLN A 54 14.16 -20.90 -5.47
CA GLN A 54 14.89 -19.64 -5.34
C GLN A 54 14.25 -18.50 -6.16
N VAL A 55 13.88 -18.77 -7.42
CA VAL A 55 13.24 -17.78 -8.28
C VAL A 55 11.85 -17.43 -7.75
N ARG A 56 11.07 -18.44 -7.35
CA ARG A 56 9.73 -18.25 -6.78
C ARG A 56 9.77 -17.38 -5.53
N THR A 57 10.65 -17.71 -4.58
CA THR A 57 10.85 -16.91 -3.36
C THR A 57 11.30 -15.50 -3.69
N ARG A 58 12.23 -15.31 -4.64
CA ARG A 58 12.67 -13.97 -5.02
C ARG A 58 11.54 -13.11 -5.60
N ILE A 59 10.68 -13.68 -6.44
CA ILE A 59 9.52 -12.97 -6.99
C ILE A 59 8.52 -12.64 -5.90
N HIS A 60 8.23 -13.60 -5.01
CA HIS A 60 7.36 -13.38 -3.85
C HIS A 60 7.84 -12.20 -3.01
N ASP A 61 9.13 -12.17 -2.67
CA ASP A 61 9.70 -11.13 -1.80
C ASP A 61 9.62 -9.75 -2.46
N LEU A 62 9.91 -9.65 -3.76
CA LEU A 62 9.77 -8.39 -4.51
C LEU A 62 8.32 -7.87 -4.51
N LEU A 63 7.33 -8.76 -4.61
CA LEU A 63 5.92 -8.37 -4.55
C LEU A 63 5.52 -7.90 -3.15
N VAL A 64 6.01 -8.56 -2.11
CA VAL A 64 5.79 -8.15 -0.71
C VAL A 64 6.44 -6.80 -0.41
N ASP A 65 7.69 -6.61 -0.82
CA ASP A 65 8.42 -5.34 -0.64
C ASP A 65 7.72 -4.19 -1.38
N GLY A 66 7.28 -4.44 -2.61
CA GLY A 66 6.48 -3.49 -3.39
C GLY A 66 5.16 -3.14 -2.69
N ALA A 67 4.43 -4.13 -2.18
CA ALA A 67 3.19 -3.91 -1.45
C ALA A 67 3.38 -3.06 -0.20
N ASN A 68 4.44 -3.33 0.57
CA ASN A 68 4.74 -2.59 1.79
C ASN A 68 5.14 -1.14 1.49
N THR A 69 5.96 -0.93 0.45
CA THR A 69 6.38 0.41 0.01
C THR A 69 5.19 1.26 -0.40
N VAL A 70 4.29 0.69 -1.21
CA VAL A 70 3.10 1.38 -1.71
C VAL A 70 2.09 1.64 -0.59
N GLN A 71 1.92 0.69 0.34
CA GLN A 71 1.08 0.93 1.51
C GLN A 71 1.62 2.08 2.36
N GLY A 72 2.94 2.18 2.55
CA GLY A 72 3.54 3.31 3.24
C GLY A 72 3.16 4.65 2.59
N ALA A 73 3.17 4.74 1.26
CA ALA A 73 2.72 5.93 0.55
C ALA A 73 1.24 6.26 0.82
N SER A 74 0.36 5.25 0.81
CA SER A 74 -1.07 5.42 1.15
C SER A 74 -1.26 5.93 2.58
N GLU A 75 -0.52 5.38 3.53
CA GLU A 75 -0.57 5.79 4.95
C GLU A 75 -0.11 7.23 5.12
N GLU A 76 0.94 7.65 4.42
CA GLU A 76 1.41 9.03 4.51
C GLU A 76 0.45 10.03 3.88
N LEU A 77 -0.19 9.69 2.76
CA LEU A 77 -1.23 10.54 2.18
C LEU A 77 -2.42 10.71 3.14
N ARG A 78 -2.83 9.64 3.83
CA ARG A 78 -3.87 9.71 4.88
C ARG A 78 -3.44 10.55 6.07
N TYR A 79 -2.19 10.41 6.50
CA TYR A 79 -1.63 11.18 7.60
C TYR A 79 -1.62 12.69 7.27
N VAL A 80 -1.15 13.04 6.07
CA VAL A 80 -1.15 14.42 5.57
C VAL A 80 -2.59 14.97 5.53
N HIS A 81 -3.53 14.22 4.97
CA HIS A 81 -4.94 14.62 4.93
C HIS A 81 -5.52 14.87 6.33
N ALA A 82 -5.30 13.96 7.27
CA ALA A 82 -5.80 14.09 8.65
C ALA A 82 -5.19 15.30 9.38
N THR A 83 -3.89 15.53 9.21
CA THR A 83 -3.17 16.67 9.79
C THR A 83 -3.76 17.99 9.30
N TYR A 84 -4.02 18.08 8.00
CA TYR A 84 -4.60 19.26 7.39
C TYR A 84 -6.05 19.51 7.81
N ALA A 85 -6.90 18.47 7.81
CA ALA A 85 -8.28 18.57 8.27
C ALA A 85 -8.38 19.07 9.72
N SER A 86 -7.56 18.53 10.62
CA SER A 86 -7.54 18.95 12.04
C SER A 86 -7.07 20.40 12.21
N THR A 87 -6.15 20.86 11.37
CA THR A 87 -5.64 22.24 11.40
C THR A 87 -6.72 23.22 10.94
N ASP A 88 -7.48 22.87 9.89
CA ASP A 88 -8.57 23.69 9.38
C ASP A 88 -9.74 23.78 10.37
N GLU A 89 -10.11 22.67 11.02
CA GLU A 89 -11.09 22.68 12.10
C GLU A 89 -10.67 23.55 13.29
N ALA A 90 -9.40 23.49 13.69
CA ALA A 90 -8.86 24.34 14.76
C ALA A 90 -8.87 25.83 14.38
N ALA A 91 -8.60 26.15 13.11
CA ALA A 91 -8.66 27.52 12.60
C ALA A 91 -10.10 28.05 12.58
N LYS A 92 -11.06 27.24 12.11
CA LYS A 92 -12.50 27.55 12.14
C LYS A 92 -13.00 27.78 13.56
N ALA A 93 -12.69 26.87 14.49
CA ALA A 93 -13.07 27.00 15.90
C ALA A 93 -12.50 28.27 16.56
N ARG A 94 -11.28 28.68 16.18
CA ARG A 94 -10.68 29.93 16.66
C ARG A 94 -11.39 31.17 16.12
N LEU A 95 -11.80 31.15 14.86
CA LEU A 95 -12.56 32.23 14.24
C LEU A 95 -13.96 32.35 14.84
N ASP A 96 -14.67 31.23 15.02
CA ASP A 96 -15.99 31.22 15.67
C ASP A 96 -15.93 31.69 17.12
N GLY A 97 -14.90 31.26 17.87
CA GLY A 97 -14.64 31.77 19.22
C GLY A 97 -14.30 33.27 19.24
N GLN A 98 -13.75 33.81 18.15
CA GLN A 98 -13.49 35.24 17.94
C GLN A 98 -14.68 36.01 17.34
N TRP A 99 -15.79 35.38 17.01
CA TRP A 99 -17.01 36.11 16.60
C TRP A 99 -18.13 36.01 17.63
N ASN A 100 -18.13 34.99 18.48
CA ASN A 100 -19.12 34.81 19.54
C ASN A 100 -18.82 35.58 20.86
N TRP A 101 -17.93 36.58 20.86
CA TRP A 101 -17.61 37.40 22.05
C TRP A 101 -18.24 38.80 22.06
N GLU A 102 -19.10 39.13 21.10
CA GLU A 102 -20.02 40.29 21.17
C GLU A 102 -21.41 39.87 21.68
#